data_AF-A0A0W8DIZ7-F1
#
_entry.id   AF-A0A0W8DIZ7-F1
#
_cell.length_a   1.000
_cell.length_b   1.000
_cell.length_c   1.000
_cell.angle_alpha   90.00
_cell.angle_beta   90.00
_cell.angle_gamma   90.00
#
_symmetry.space_group_name_H-M   'P 1'
#
loop_
_entity.id
_entity.type
_entity.pdbx_description
1 polymer ?
#
loop_
_entity_poly.entity_id
_entity_poly.type
_entity_poly.pdbx_seq_one_letter_code
_entity_poly.pdbx_strand_id
1 'polypeptide(L)'
;MVGRVLGASLVGVGLTGGIATGKSTVSNAFREAGAVIVDADVMAREVVMPGRGAYKEIVRCFGTEVLNEDDATINRAKLGAIIFSDPTQRKKLNSATHKYIIWEMFKQLVYQRLVCRKRLVVFDAPLLFETKLLEYFCYPTIVVACSEKNELERLMKRDNMKQEGAEKRIKSQMSLRIGSGNYFWSFPSKLSQSRKRKLSELEQRRHTAQEKLAKVQQNIEEQKSLRSDSVRTNISRGNFGGVLMEWIICEQDERVQKLRRLEEQKAKVNALRTKVQHLAENDPAILEELERKVRMAKEGSDRWTDNVYTLKSWVVKKRGVEGKEVDKWLGIKDDFDYVE
;
A
#
# COMPACT_ATOMS: atom_id res chain seq x y z
N MET A 1 3.31 -27.92 1.89
CA MET A 1 3.12 -29.14 2.71
C MET A 1 4.31 -29.43 3.65
N VAL A 2 5.54 -28.96 3.36
CA VAL A 2 6.73 -29.20 4.20
C VAL A 2 6.90 -28.19 5.36
N GLY A 3 6.36 -26.97 5.26
CA GLY A 3 6.35 -26.02 6.40
C GLY A 3 5.61 -26.52 7.65
N ARG A 4 4.76 -27.56 7.52
CA ARG A 4 4.16 -28.29 8.65
C ARG A 4 5.05 -29.41 9.21
N VAL A 5 6.05 -29.89 8.44
CA VAL A 5 6.93 -31.01 8.80
C VAL A 5 8.27 -30.51 9.38
N LEU A 6 8.80 -29.39 8.90
CA LEU A 6 10.07 -28.79 9.40
C LEU A 6 9.89 -27.85 10.61
N GLY A 7 8.67 -27.67 11.10
CA GLY A 7 8.34 -26.70 12.15
C GLY A 7 8.46 -25.25 11.66
N ALA A 8 7.69 -24.34 12.27
CA ALA A 8 7.72 -22.91 11.92
C ALA A 8 9.11 -22.24 12.09
N SER A 9 10.04 -22.92 12.76
CA SER A 9 11.41 -22.45 13.02
C SER A 9 12.32 -22.42 11.80
N LEU A 10 12.05 -23.20 10.75
CA LEU A 10 12.92 -23.34 9.56
C LEU A 10 12.22 -22.91 8.26
N VAL A 11 11.35 -21.91 8.38
CA VAL A 11 10.63 -21.32 7.25
C VAL A 11 10.96 -19.84 7.16
N GLY A 12 11.29 -19.38 5.95
CA GLY A 12 11.45 -17.95 5.63
C GLY A 12 10.22 -17.40 4.89
N VAL A 13 10.05 -16.09 4.89
CA VAL A 13 9.00 -15.43 4.11
C VAL A 13 9.55 -15.13 2.71
N GLY A 14 8.85 -15.56 1.65
CA GLY A 14 9.23 -15.19 0.29
C GLY A 14 8.80 -13.76 0.00
N LEU A 15 9.65 -12.94 -0.61
CA LEU A 15 9.29 -11.63 -1.15
C LEU A 15 9.58 -11.63 -2.65
N THR A 16 8.53 -11.39 -3.43
CA THR A 16 8.59 -11.38 -4.89
C THR A 16 7.72 -10.24 -5.42
N GLY A 17 7.87 -9.91 -6.69
CA GLY A 17 7.13 -8.83 -7.34
C GLY A 17 7.67 -8.56 -8.73
N GLY A 18 6.79 -8.10 -9.62
CA GLY A 18 7.15 -7.72 -10.98
C GLY A 18 8.15 -6.56 -11.03
N ILE A 19 8.66 -6.26 -12.21
CA ILE A 19 9.57 -5.13 -12.43
C ILE A 19 8.91 -3.82 -11.97
N ALA A 20 9.67 -2.87 -11.39
CA ALA A 20 9.15 -1.55 -10.98
C ALA A 20 7.94 -1.53 -10.00
N THR A 21 7.54 -2.67 -9.42
CA THR A 21 6.42 -2.77 -8.45
C THR A 21 6.73 -2.15 -7.08
N GLY A 22 8.02 -1.99 -6.75
CA GLY A 22 8.46 -1.41 -5.48
C GLY A 22 8.90 -2.45 -4.43
N LYS A 23 9.25 -3.66 -4.86
CA LYS A 23 9.81 -4.73 -4.01
C LYS A 23 10.92 -4.26 -3.07
N SER A 24 11.88 -3.47 -3.57
CA SER A 24 12.98 -2.93 -2.77
C SER A 24 12.50 -2.02 -1.63
N THR A 25 11.42 -1.27 -1.83
CA THR A 25 10.82 -0.44 -0.78
C THR A 25 10.19 -1.30 0.31
N VAL A 26 9.52 -2.40 -0.06
CA VAL A 26 8.98 -3.37 0.90
C VAL A 26 10.09 -4.10 1.65
N SER A 27 11.16 -4.49 0.94
CA SER A 27 12.37 -5.07 1.52
C SER A 27 13.02 -4.16 2.57
N ASN A 28 13.10 -2.85 2.28
CA ASN A 28 13.58 -1.86 3.25
C ASN A 28 12.66 -1.71 4.46
N ALA A 29 11.34 -1.65 4.25
CA ALA A 29 10.38 -1.60 5.35
C ALA A 29 10.48 -2.83 6.27
N PHE A 30 10.69 -4.02 5.72
CA PHE A 30 10.95 -5.22 6.50
C PHE A 30 12.27 -5.14 7.28
N ARG A 31 13.32 -4.60 6.66
CA ARG A 31 14.62 -4.40 7.33
C ARG A 31 14.48 -3.41 8.51
N GLU A 32 13.74 -2.32 8.33
CA GLU A 32 13.44 -1.34 9.40
C GLU A 32 12.63 -1.97 10.54
N ALA A 33 11.71 -2.89 10.22
CA ALA A 33 10.95 -3.66 11.21
C ALA A 33 11.78 -4.76 11.91
N GLY A 34 13.08 -4.87 11.63
CA GLY A 34 14.00 -5.83 12.25
C GLY A 34 14.07 -7.21 11.58
N ALA A 35 13.49 -7.36 10.37
CA ALA A 35 13.62 -8.58 9.59
C ALA A 35 15.02 -8.68 8.93
N VAL A 36 15.52 -9.89 8.77
CA VAL A 36 16.72 -10.15 7.96
C VAL A 36 16.29 -10.38 6.52
N ILE A 37 16.80 -9.58 5.59
CA ILE A 37 16.60 -9.77 4.16
C ILE A 37 17.76 -10.59 3.60
N VAL A 38 17.46 -11.73 2.98
CA VAL A 38 18.39 -12.53 2.19
C VAL A 38 18.09 -12.29 0.72
N ASP A 39 18.96 -11.57 0.03
CA ASP A 39 18.79 -11.22 -1.39
C ASP A 39 19.35 -12.33 -2.30
N ALA A 40 18.47 -12.94 -3.09
CA ALA A 40 18.84 -14.02 -3.99
C ALA A 40 19.76 -13.55 -5.13
N ASP A 41 19.66 -12.31 -5.59
CA ASP A 41 20.52 -11.77 -6.64
C ASP A 41 21.95 -11.59 -6.13
N VAL A 42 22.10 -11.18 -4.87
CA VAL A 42 23.42 -11.09 -4.21
C VAL A 42 24.01 -12.48 -4.03
N MET A 43 23.22 -13.44 -3.53
CA MET A 43 23.67 -14.83 -3.38
C MET A 43 24.06 -15.46 -4.72
N ALA A 44 23.28 -15.24 -5.78
CA ALA A 44 23.59 -15.72 -7.13
C ALA A 44 24.95 -15.21 -7.64
N ARG A 45 25.37 -13.99 -7.23
CA ARG A 45 26.68 -13.43 -7.57
C ARG A 45 27.79 -14.02 -6.71
N GLU A 46 27.53 -14.28 -5.44
CA GLU A 46 28.53 -14.84 -4.52
C GLU A 46 28.84 -16.31 -4.82
N VAL A 47 27.85 -17.12 -5.18
CA VAL A 47 28.06 -18.56 -5.44
C VAL A 47 28.90 -18.84 -6.68
N VAL A 48 29.03 -17.86 -7.58
CA VAL A 48 29.83 -17.95 -8.81
C VAL A 48 31.21 -17.30 -8.68
N MET A 49 31.59 -16.83 -7.49
CA MET A 49 32.94 -16.31 -7.25
C MET A 49 34.00 -17.42 -7.35
N PRO A 50 35.25 -17.09 -7.72
CA PRO A 50 36.34 -18.05 -7.79
C PRO A 50 36.45 -18.89 -6.50
N GLY A 51 36.67 -20.20 -6.66
CA GLY A 51 36.76 -21.15 -5.56
C GLY A 51 35.43 -21.72 -5.06
N ARG A 52 34.28 -21.15 -5.45
CA ARG A 52 32.95 -21.68 -5.09
C ARG A 52 32.51 -22.85 -5.98
N GLY A 53 31.53 -23.61 -5.50
CA GLY A 53 31.01 -24.79 -6.18
C GLY A 53 30.36 -24.47 -7.54
N ALA A 54 29.58 -23.40 -7.63
CA ALA A 54 28.93 -23.03 -8.89
C ALA A 54 29.95 -22.55 -9.93
N TYR A 55 30.99 -21.84 -9.51
CA TYR A 55 32.10 -21.44 -10.38
C TYR A 55 32.75 -22.64 -11.07
N LYS A 56 33.13 -23.68 -10.31
CA LYS A 56 33.75 -24.90 -10.86
C LYS A 56 32.82 -25.62 -11.85
N GLU A 57 31.54 -25.68 -11.53
CA GLU A 57 30.54 -26.32 -12.39
C GLU A 57 30.33 -25.55 -13.70
N ILE A 58 30.32 -24.21 -13.63
CA ILE A 58 30.22 -23.34 -14.81
C ILE A 58 31.43 -23.53 -15.72
N VAL A 59 32.64 -23.48 -15.19
CA VAL A 59 33.87 -23.70 -15.97
C VAL A 59 33.90 -25.09 -16.60
N ARG A 60 33.40 -26.12 -15.89
CA ARG A 60 33.27 -27.47 -16.46
C ARG A 60 32.28 -27.54 -17.62
N CYS A 61 31.20 -26.77 -17.58
CA CYS A 61 30.15 -26.81 -18.59
C CYS A 61 30.40 -25.89 -19.79
N PHE A 62 31.07 -24.76 -19.59
CA PHE A 62 31.22 -23.69 -20.58
C PHE A 62 32.69 -23.38 -20.89
N GLY A 63 33.63 -24.18 -20.39
CA GLY A 63 35.04 -24.01 -20.61
C GLY A 63 35.64 -22.80 -19.87
N THR A 64 36.92 -22.55 -20.11
CA THR A 64 37.63 -21.39 -19.57
C THR A 64 37.38 -20.13 -20.40
N GLU A 65 36.77 -20.23 -21.59
CA GLU A 65 36.46 -19.08 -22.44
C GLU A 65 35.47 -18.08 -21.82
N VAL A 66 34.68 -18.53 -20.83
CA VAL A 66 33.74 -17.68 -20.09
C VAL A 66 34.38 -16.97 -18.90
N LEU A 67 35.69 -17.08 -18.72
CA LEU A 67 36.44 -16.38 -17.68
C LEU A 67 37.02 -15.06 -18.21
N ASN A 68 37.20 -14.11 -17.28
CA ASN A 68 38.02 -12.93 -17.48
C ASN A 68 39.49 -13.34 -17.43
N GLU A 69 40.29 -12.75 -18.31
CA GLU A 69 41.72 -13.05 -18.44
C GLU A 69 42.52 -12.55 -17.23
N ASP A 70 42.07 -11.46 -16.60
CA ASP A 70 42.80 -10.81 -15.50
C ASP A 70 42.62 -11.53 -14.15
N ASP A 71 41.37 -11.76 -13.73
CA ASP A 71 41.05 -12.21 -12.36
C ASP A 71 40.50 -13.64 -12.30
N ALA A 72 40.45 -14.35 -13.44
CA ALA A 72 39.78 -15.64 -13.59
C ALA A 72 38.31 -15.65 -13.11
N THR A 73 37.67 -14.48 -13.00
CA THR A 73 36.25 -14.33 -12.63
C THR A 73 35.35 -14.61 -13.84
N ILE A 74 34.08 -14.95 -13.64
CA ILE A 74 33.17 -15.23 -14.76
C ILE A 74 32.86 -13.93 -15.52
N ASN A 75 33.14 -13.93 -16.82
CA ASN A 75 32.77 -12.88 -17.75
C ASN A 75 31.27 -12.96 -18.08
N ARG A 76 30.47 -12.12 -17.42
CA ARG A 76 29.00 -12.11 -17.58
C ARG A 76 28.53 -11.71 -18.98
N ALA A 77 29.30 -10.89 -19.70
CA ALA A 77 28.94 -10.50 -21.06
C ALA A 77 29.10 -11.67 -22.02
N LYS A 78 30.25 -12.39 -21.96
CA LYS A 78 30.50 -13.60 -22.75
C LYS A 78 29.51 -14.71 -22.40
N LEU A 79 29.35 -15.02 -21.11
CA LEU A 79 28.41 -16.05 -20.66
C LEU A 79 26.97 -15.67 -21.04
N GLY A 80 26.61 -14.40 -20.91
CA GLY A 80 25.33 -13.82 -21.34
C GLY A 80 25.06 -14.08 -22.81
N ALA A 81 26.01 -13.77 -23.69
CA ALA A 81 25.86 -13.98 -25.13
C ALA A 81 25.56 -15.45 -25.48
N ILE A 82 26.22 -16.40 -24.80
CA ILE A 82 26.03 -17.85 -25.00
C ILE A 82 24.65 -18.31 -24.51
N ILE A 83 24.18 -17.83 -23.36
CA ILE A 83 22.88 -18.26 -22.82
C ILE A 83 21.68 -17.55 -23.47
N PHE A 84 21.89 -16.38 -24.05
CA PHE A 84 20.85 -15.67 -24.80
C PHE A 84 20.69 -16.22 -26.22
N SER A 85 21.73 -16.77 -26.82
CA SER A 85 21.67 -17.40 -28.14
C SER A 85 21.06 -18.81 -28.10
N ASP A 86 21.27 -19.58 -27.01
CA ASP A 86 20.80 -20.97 -26.91
C ASP A 86 20.00 -21.26 -25.62
N PRO A 87 18.70 -21.58 -25.71
CA PRO A 87 17.87 -21.93 -24.56
C PRO A 87 18.30 -23.23 -23.85
N THR A 88 18.98 -24.15 -24.53
CA THR A 88 19.51 -25.38 -23.90
C THR A 88 20.69 -25.06 -22.98
N GLN A 89 21.57 -24.14 -23.39
CA GLN A 89 22.68 -23.64 -22.60
C GLN A 89 22.18 -22.87 -21.38
N ARG A 90 21.12 -22.07 -21.53
CA ARG A 90 20.44 -21.41 -20.39
C ARG A 90 19.95 -22.42 -19.35
N LYS A 91 19.32 -23.52 -19.79
CA LYS A 91 18.88 -24.60 -18.87
C LYS A 91 20.06 -25.27 -18.15
N LYS A 92 21.17 -25.51 -18.85
CA LYS A 92 22.39 -26.07 -18.23
C LYS A 92 22.96 -25.13 -17.17
N LEU A 93 23.07 -23.82 -17.45
CA LEU A 93 23.56 -22.83 -16.49
C LEU A 93 22.65 -22.77 -15.25
N ASN A 94 21.34 -22.72 -15.44
CA ASN A 94 20.38 -22.71 -14.34
C ASN A 94 20.50 -23.96 -13.48
N SER A 95 20.57 -25.16 -14.08
CA SER A 95 20.77 -26.41 -13.34
C SER A 95 22.10 -26.46 -12.58
N ALA A 96 23.17 -25.92 -13.17
CA ALA A 96 24.48 -25.84 -12.53
C ALA A 96 24.49 -24.92 -11.31
N THR A 97 23.76 -23.80 -11.37
CA THR A 97 23.78 -22.74 -10.34
C THR A 97 22.71 -22.93 -9.25
N HIS A 98 21.50 -23.36 -9.61
CA HIS A 98 20.34 -23.40 -8.72
C HIS A 98 20.60 -24.21 -7.45
N LYS A 99 21.26 -25.38 -7.54
CA LYS A 99 21.58 -26.22 -6.38
C LYS A 99 22.44 -25.48 -5.34
N TYR A 100 23.40 -24.68 -5.79
CA TYR A 100 24.27 -23.91 -4.89
C TYR A 100 23.57 -22.70 -4.30
N ILE A 101 22.75 -22.00 -5.10
CA ILE A 101 21.96 -20.85 -4.63
C ILE A 101 21.00 -21.31 -3.53
N ILE A 102 20.26 -22.39 -3.77
CA ILE A 102 19.31 -22.95 -2.79
C ILE A 102 20.03 -23.36 -1.51
N TRP A 103 21.19 -24.01 -1.64
CA TRP A 103 21.98 -24.45 -0.48
C TRP A 103 22.45 -23.27 0.38
N GLU A 104 22.99 -22.21 -0.24
CA GLU A 104 23.43 -21.01 0.50
C GLU A 104 22.25 -20.26 1.12
N MET A 105 21.11 -20.16 0.42
CA MET A 105 19.89 -19.58 0.99
C MET A 105 19.40 -20.37 2.21
N PHE A 106 19.40 -21.71 2.14
CA PHE A 106 19.03 -22.56 3.26
C PHE A 106 20.01 -22.42 4.43
N LYS A 107 21.32 -22.40 4.15
CA LYS A 107 22.35 -22.18 5.17
C LYS A 107 22.17 -20.83 5.88
N GLN A 108 21.89 -19.77 5.14
CA GLN A 108 21.58 -18.45 5.69
C GLN A 108 20.33 -18.49 6.58
N LEU A 109 19.26 -19.14 6.14
CA LEU A 109 18.06 -19.30 6.94
C LEU A 109 18.33 -20.02 8.26
N VAL A 110 19.00 -21.17 8.21
CA VAL A 110 19.35 -21.97 9.38
C VAL A 110 20.23 -21.15 10.34
N TYR A 111 21.25 -20.47 9.82
CA TYR A 111 22.13 -19.63 10.63
C TYR A 111 21.36 -18.48 11.30
N GLN A 112 20.54 -17.74 10.56
CA GLN A 112 19.80 -16.61 11.09
C GLN A 112 18.72 -17.04 12.10
N ARG A 113 18.06 -18.18 11.87
CA ARG A 113 17.02 -18.72 12.75
C ARG A 113 17.57 -19.38 14.01
N LEU A 114 18.58 -20.25 13.87
CA LEU A 114 19.08 -21.08 14.97
C LEU A 114 20.19 -20.39 15.75
N VAL A 115 21.13 -19.75 15.06
CA VAL A 115 22.30 -19.10 15.70
C VAL A 115 21.96 -17.68 16.14
N CYS A 116 21.49 -16.85 15.21
CA CYS A 116 21.17 -15.44 15.51
C CYS A 116 19.77 -15.24 16.13
N ARG A 117 18.98 -16.32 16.27
CA ARG A 117 17.62 -16.32 16.86
C ARG A 117 16.68 -15.26 16.28
N LYS A 118 16.84 -14.92 15.00
CA LYS A 118 16.02 -13.92 14.33
C LYS A 118 14.60 -14.44 14.14
N ARG A 119 13.61 -13.59 14.42
CA ARG A 119 12.19 -13.97 14.36
C ARG A 119 11.62 -13.96 12.94
N LEU A 120 12.22 -13.23 12.02
CA LEU A 120 11.76 -13.10 10.64
C LEU A 120 12.95 -13.04 9.69
N VAL A 121 12.96 -13.96 8.73
CA VAL A 121 13.91 -13.99 7.61
C VAL A 121 13.08 -13.90 6.34
N VAL A 122 13.38 -12.93 5.50
CA VAL A 122 12.68 -12.67 4.25
C VAL A 122 13.64 -12.94 3.09
N PHE A 123 13.24 -13.81 2.18
CA PHE A 123 13.98 -14.12 0.96
C PHE A 123 13.51 -13.20 -0.15
N ASP A 124 14.37 -12.29 -0.58
CA ASP A 124 14.09 -11.41 -1.70
C ASP A 124 14.53 -12.07 -3.00
N ALA A 125 13.58 -12.60 -3.77
CA ALA A 125 13.86 -13.30 -5.03
C ALA A 125 12.89 -12.82 -6.12
N PRO A 126 13.37 -12.07 -7.13
CA PRO A 126 12.53 -11.58 -8.24
C PRO A 126 11.83 -12.72 -9.00
N LEU A 127 12.45 -13.91 -9.06
CA LEU A 127 11.97 -15.09 -9.80
C LEU A 127 11.63 -16.27 -8.87
N LEU A 128 11.12 -15.99 -7.67
CA LEU A 128 10.78 -17.01 -6.67
C LEU A 128 9.88 -18.13 -7.24
N PHE A 129 8.97 -17.80 -8.17
CA PHE A 129 8.03 -18.75 -8.79
C PHE A 129 8.63 -19.63 -9.90
N GLU A 130 9.78 -19.26 -10.48
CA GLU A 130 10.43 -20.08 -11.50
C GLU A 130 11.13 -21.30 -10.89
N THR A 131 11.45 -21.22 -9.59
CA THR A 131 12.16 -22.27 -8.86
C THR A 131 11.23 -22.93 -7.85
N LYS A 132 10.52 -23.98 -8.28
CA LYS A 132 9.61 -24.79 -7.43
C LYS A 132 10.23 -25.23 -6.09
N LEU A 133 11.56 -25.34 -6.02
CA LEU A 133 12.31 -25.67 -4.81
C LEU A 133 12.20 -24.59 -3.72
N LEU A 134 12.14 -23.30 -4.08
CA LEU A 134 12.01 -22.20 -3.12
C LEU A 134 10.65 -22.24 -2.41
N GLU A 135 9.60 -22.70 -3.07
CA GLU A 135 8.26 -22.85 -2.47
C GLU A 135 8.22 -23.85 -1.30
N TYR A 136 9.23 -24.73 -1.15
CA TYR A 136 9.25 -25.70 -0.05
C TYR A 136 9.64 -25.10 1.30
N PHE A 137 10.48 -24.06 1.33
CA PHE A 137 10.98 -23.43 2.56
C PHE A 137 10.72 -21.91 2.65
N CYS A 138 10.05 -21.33 1.64
CA CYS A 138 9.49 -19.98 1.68
C CYS A 138 7.97 -20.05 1.92
N TYR A 139 7.51 -19.68 3.11
CA TYR A 139 6.09 -19.55 3.44
C TYR A 139 5.84 -18.59 4.61
N PRO A 140 4.90 -17.63 4.50
CA PRO A 140 4.15 -17.28 3.30
C PRO A 140 4.98 -16.56 2.24
N THR A 141 4.44 -16.43 1.03
CA THR A 141 5.03 -15.61 -0.05
C THR A 141 4.27 -14.29 -0.14
N ILE A 142 5.00 -13.18 -0.17
CA ILE A 142 4.49 -11.83 -0.31
C ILE A 142 4.77 -11.37 -1.73
N VAL A 143 3.70 -11.05 -2.47
CA VAL A 143 3.77 -10.54 -3.83
C VAL A 143 3.53 -9.04 -3.78
N VAL A 144 4.54 -8.27 -4.14
CA VAL A 144 4.43 -6.82 -4.29
C VAL A 144 3.89 -6.52 -5.68
N ALA A 145 2.72 -5.91 -5.73
CA ALA A 145 2.03 -5.61 -6.98
C ALA A 145 1.68 -4.12 -7.06
N CYS A 146 1.63 -3.60 -8.29
CA CYS A 146 1.18 -2.25 -8.58
C CYS A 146 0.29 -2.28 -9.83
N SER A 147 -0.45 -1.21 -10.10
CA SER A 147 -1.18 -1.10 -11.37
C SER A 147 -0.18 -0.99 -12.54
N GLU A 148 -0.52 -1.57 -13.69
CA GLU A 148 0.31 -1.55 -14.89
C GLU A 148 0.72 -0.11 -15.28
N LYS A 149 -0.19 0.85 -15.14
CA LYS A 149 0.09 2.27 -15.37
C LYS A 149 1.23 2.80 -14.50
N ASN A 150 1.26 2.45 -13.22
CA ASN A 150 2.30 2.88 -12.29
C ASN A 150 3.60 2.10 -12.52
N GLU A 151 3.51 0.83 -12.88
CA GLU A 151 4.65 -0.01 -13.25
C GLU A 151 5.37 0.58 -14.46
N LEU A 152 4.61 0.91 -15.51
CA LEU A 152 5.09 1.56 -16.72
C LEU A 152 5.72 2.94 -16.43
N GLU A 153 5.00 3.82 -15.71
CA GLU A 153 5.50 5.16 -15.37
C GLU A 153 6.84 5.08 -14.60
N ARG A 154 6.95 4.14 -13.66
CA ARG A 154 8.17 3.94 -12.86
C ARG A 154 9.30 3.33 -13.68
N LEU A 155 9.00 2.34 -14.52
CA LEU A 155 9.98 1.67 -15.36
C LEU A 155 10.58 2.64 -16.39
N MET A 156 9.72 3.44 -17.04
CA MET A 156 10.15 4.49 -17.97
C MET A 156 11.04 5.51 -17.28
N LYS A 157 10.66 5.98 -16.08
CA LYS A 157 11.46 6.96 -15.32
C LYS A 157 12.79 6.41 -14.84
N ARG A 158 12.84 5.15 -14.38
CA ARG A 158 14.06 4.54 -13.81
C ARG A 158 15.07 4.19 -14.89
N ASP A 159 14.62 3.62 -16.01
CA ASP A 159 15.50 3.05 -17.04
C ASP A 159 15.61 3.96 -18.28
N ASN A 160 15.00 5.16 -18.24
CA ASN A 160 14.92 6.13 -19.34
C ASN A 160 14.50 5.50 -20.69
N MET A 161 13.47 4.66 -20.66
CA MET A 161 13.00 3.88 -21.81
C MET A 161 11.74 4.46 -22.44
N LYS A 162 11.58 4.25 -23.76
CA LYS A 162 10.33 4.48 -24.47
C LYS A 162 9.26 3.48 -24.01
N GLN A 163 7.99 3.90 -24.07
CA GLN A 163 6.83 3.13 -23.62
C GLN A 163 6.79 1.71 -24.20
N GLU A 164 6.97 1.54 -25.51
CA GLU A 164 6.95 0.21 -26.15
C GLU A 164 8.03 -0.74 -25.61
N GLY A 165 9.21 -0.21 -25.28
CA GLY A 165 10.30 -0.99 -24.68
C GLY A 165 9.99 -1.43 -23.25
N ALA A 166 9.33 -0.56 -22.49
CA ALA A 166 8.86 -0.86 -21.14
C ALA A 166 7.76 -1.93 -21.16
N GLU A 167 6.77 -1.82 -22.05
CA GLU A 167 5.68 -2.79 -22.19
C GLU A 167 6.18 -4.18 -22.59
N LYS A 168 7.13 -4.27 -23.53
CA LYS A 168 7.74 -5.55 -23.91
C LYS A 168 8.48 -6.21 -22.74
N ARG A 169 9.12 -5.44 -21.87
CA ARG A 169 9.80 -5.94 -20.66
C ARG A 169 8.82 -6.40 -19.58
N ILE A 170 7.70 -5.72 -19.42
CA ILE A 170 6.65 -6.15 -18.47
C ILE A 170 6.00 -7.44 -18.99
N LYS A 171 5.65 -7.49 -20.28
CA LYS A 171 5.05 -8.68 -20.91
C LYS A 171 5.95 -9.91 -20.98
N SER A 172 7.28 -9.73 -20.95
CA SER A 172 8.21 -10.86 -20.94
C SER A 172 8.36 -11.54 -19.58
N GLN A 173 7.83 -10.94 -18.51
CA GLN A 173 7.74 -11.59 -17.20
C GLN A 173 6.53 -12.52 -17.15
N MET A 174 6.64 -13.62 -16.41
CA MET A 174 5.49 -14.47 -16.13
C MET A 174 4.38 -13.65 -15.48
N SER A 175 3.13 -13.85 -15.92
CA SER A 175 1.97 -13.29 -15.23
C SER A 175 2.03 -13.67 -13.76
N LEU A 176 1.86 -12.68 -12.87
CA LEU A 176 1.95 -12.84 -11.43
C LEU A 176 1.04 -14.01 -11.00
N ARG A 177 1.65 -15.16 -10.68
CA ARG A 177 0.89 -16.36 -10.32
C ARG A 177 0.25 -16.13 -8.96
N ILE A 178 -1.08 -16.06 -8.95
CA ILE A 178 -1.91 -15.99 -7.75
C ILE A 178 -2.02 -17.41 -7.19
N GLY A 179 -1.10 -17.77 -6.29
CA GLY A 179 -1.11 -19.02 -5.53
C GLY A 179 -1.80 -18.87 -4.16
N SER A 180 -2.15 -20.00 -3.55
CA SER A 180 -2.99 -20.14 -2.35
C SER A 180 -2.39 -19.64 -1.02
N GLY A 181 -1.30 -18.87 -1.05
CA GLY A 181 -0.57 -18.37 0.12
C GLY A 181 0.10 -17.02 -0.11
N ASN A 182 -0.47 -16.22 -1.01
CA ASN A 182 0.10 -14.96 -1.47
C ASN A 182 -0.54 -13.77 -0.76
N TYR A 183 0.29 -12.95 -0.10
CA TYR A 183 -0.14 -11.66 0.44
C TYR A 183 0.18 -10.55 -0.57
N PHE A 184 -0.82 -9.76 -0.93
CA PHE A 184 -0.65 -8.63 -1.84
C PHE A 184 -0.31 -7.36 -1.06
N TRP A 185 0.86 -6.79 -1.33
CA TRP A 185 1.20 -5.46 -0.85
C TRP A 185 1.08 -4.46 -1.98
N SER A 186 0.21 -3.46 -1.80
CA SER A 186 0.12 -2.31 -2.69
C SER A 186 0.40 -1.04 -1.91
N PHE A 187 1.20 -0.15 -2.51
CA PHE A 187 1.41 1.17 -1.93
C PHE A 187 0.10 1.97 -2.02
N PRO A 188 -0.29 2.70 -0.96
CA PRO A 188 -1.40 3.64 -1.07
C PRO A 188 -1.13 4.58 -2.25
N SER A 189 -2.13 4.74 -3.12
CA SER A 189 -2.00 5.55 -4.33
C SER A 189 -1.50 6.96 -4.00
N LYS A 190 -0.83 7.64 -4.96
CA LYS A 190 -0.46 9.06 -4.83
C LYS A 190 -1.66 9.91 -4.34
N LEU A 191 -2.87 9.55 -4.78
CA LEU A 191 -4.12 10.15 -4.33
C LEU A 191 -4.40 9.90 -2.83
N SER A 192 -4.22 8.68 -2.33
CA SER A 192 -4.38 8.36 -0.90
C SER A 192 -3.38 9.13 -0.02
N GLN A 193 -2.11 9.22 -0.45
CA GLN A 193 -1.10 10.02 0.25
C GLN A 193 -1.40 11.52 0.21
N SER A 194 -1.85 12.04 -0.95
CA SER A 194 -2.28 13.44 -1.09
C SER A 194 -3.49 13.75 -0.21
N ARG A 195 -4.47 12.83 -0.13
CA ARG A 195 -5.63 12.94 0.77
C ARG A 195 -5.21 12.95 2.23
N LYS A 196 -4.29 12.06 2.65
CA LYS A 196 -3.76 12.06 4.04
C LYS A 196 -3.05 13.37 4.39
N ARG A 197 -2.22 13.90 3.48
CA ARG A 197 -1.57 15.21 3.68
C ARG A 197 -2.58 16.36 3.78
N LYS A 198 -3.57 16.39 2.89
CA LYS A 198 -4.66 17.38 2.96
C LYS A 198 -5.45 17.25 4.26
N LEU A 199 -5.73 16.03 4.71
CA LEU A 199 -6.43 15.78 5.96
C LEU A 199 -5.65 16.34 7.15
N SER A 200 -4.35 16.04 7.25
CA SER A 200 -3.49 16.58 8.32
C SER A 200 -3.39 18.10 8.27
N GLU A 201 -3.33 18.69 7.07
CA GLU A 201 -3.30 20.15 6.91
C GLU A 201 -4.62 20.80 7.38
N LEU A 202 -5.76 20.20 7.03
CA LEU A 202 -7.08 20.66 7.46
C LEU A 202 -7.29 20.50 8.96
N GLU A 203 -6.80 19.41 9.56
CA GLU A 203 -6.82 19.19 11.01
C GLU A 203 -6.02 20.26 11.74
N GLN A 204 -4.83 20.59 11.24
CA GLN A 204 -3.99 21.65 11.80
C GLN A 204 -4.70 23.02 11.70
N ARG A 205 -5.26 23.35 10.54
CA ARG A 205 -6.04 24.59 10.35
C ARG A 205 -7.25 24.67 11.29
N ARG A 206 -7.95 23.55 11.49
CA ARG A 206 -9.08 23.45 12.43
C ARG A 206 -8.62 23.74 13.86
N HIS A 207 -7.51 23.16 14.29
CA HIS A 207 -6.94 23.41 15.62
C HIS A 207 -6.62 24.90 15.82
N THR A 208 -5.94 25.52 14.86
CA THR A 208 -5.59 26.95 14.94
C THR A 208 -6.82 27.85 14.94
N ALA A 209 -7.86 27.50 14.16
CA ALA A 209 -9.13 28.22 14.16
C ALA A 209 -9.85 28.10 15.50
N GLN A 210 -9.86 26.92 16.12
CA GLN A 210 -10.44 26.70 17.45
C GLN A 210 -9.72 27.51 18.53
N GLU A 211 -8.38 27.55 18.52
CA GLU A 211 -7.60 28.38 19.45
C GLU A 211 -7.91 29.87 19.31
N LYS A 212 -8.02 30.36 18.08
CA LYS A 212 -8.41 31.76 17.82
C LYS A 212 -9.83 32.04 18.32
N LEU A 213 -10.75 31.10 18.13
CA LEU A 213 -12.14 31.23 18.55
C LEU A 213 -12.24 31.29 20.09
N ALA A 214 -11.48 30.47 20.79
CA ALA A 214 -11.37 30.52 22.25
C ALA A 214 -10.82 31.86 22.76
N LYS A 215 -9.76 32.39 22.13
CA LYS A 215 -9.20 33.72 22.48
C LYS A 215 -10.21 34.85 22.26
N VAL A 216 -10.95 34.81 21.15
CA VAL A 216 -11.98 35.82 20.86
C VAL A 216 -13.13 35.74 21.87
N GLN A 217 -13.56 34.53 22.24
CA GLN A 217 -14.58 34.33 23.28
C GLN A 217 -14.12 34.91 24.62
N GLN A 218 -12.89 34.63 25.04
CA GLN A 218 -12.32 35.19 26.27
C GLN A 218 -12.29 36.72 26.24
N ASN A 219 -11.82 37.33 25.14
CA ASN A 219 -11.82 38.78 24.98
C ASN A 219 -13.24 39.39 25.03
N ILE A 220 -14.23 38.72 24.45
CA ILE A 220 -15.64 39.17 24.50
C ILE A 220 -16.17 39.11 25.95
N GLU A 221 -15.81 38.08 26.71
CA GLU A 221 -16.21 37.90 28.11
C GLU A 221 -15.59 38.98 29.00
N GLU A 222 -14.30 39.26 28.82
CA GLU A 222 -13.58 40.37 29.47
C GLU A 222 -14.23 41.72 29.13
N GLN A 223 -14.51 42.00 27.86
CA GLN A 223 -15.17 43.25 27.45
C GLN A 223 -16.59 43.40 28.00
N LYS A 224 -17.35 42.30 28.14
CA LYS A 224 -18.67 42.31 28.77
C LYS A 224 -18.57 42.64 30.25
N SER A 225 -17.63 42.06 30.98
CA SER A 225 -17.43 42.35 32.41
C SER A 225 -17.10 43.83 32.65
N LEU A 226 -16.21 44.41 31.84
CA LEU A 226 -15.82 45.82 31.92
C LEU A 226 -16.98 46.78 31.59
N ARG A 227 -17.85 46.41 30.64
CA ARG A 227 -19.07 47.19 30.32
C ARG A 227 -20.13 47.14 31.42
N SER A 228 -20.28 46.00 32.11
CA SER A 228 -21.20 45.88 33.25
C SER A 228 -20.81 46.81 34.40
N ASP A 229 -19.52 47.04 34.61
CA ASP A 229 -19.00 47.95 35.63
C ASP A 229 -19.07 49.43 35.21
N SER A 230 -18.92 49.76 33.93
CA SER A 230 -19.06 51.13 33.42
C SER A 230 -20.52 51.60 33.37
N VAL A 231 -21.47 50.69 33.11
CA VAL A 231 -22.91 51.02 33.10
C VAL A 231 -23.43 51.24 34.52
N ARG A 232 -22.88 50.54 35.53
CA ARG A 232 -23.22 50.79 36.94
C ARG A 232 -22.74 52.16 37.46
N THR A 233 -21.64 52.68 36.93
CA THR A 233 -21.06 53.96 37.37
C THR A 233 -21.67 55.20 36.69
N ASN A 234 -22.20 55.06 35.47
CA ASN A 234 -22.79 56.18 34.72
C ASN A 234 -24.29 56.42 34.98
N ILE A 235 -25.01 55.50 35.63
CA ILE A 235 -26.42 55.72 36.03
C ILE A 235 -26.51 56.64 37.28
N SER A 236 -25.40 56.90 37.97
CA SER A 236 -25.35 57.71 39.20
C SER A 236 -25.01 59.20 38.99
N ARG A 237 -24.79 59.67 37.75
CA ARG A 237 -24.53 61.09 37.45
C ARG A 237 -25.40 61.55 36.29
N GLY A 238 -26.44 62.31 36.63
CA GLY A 238 -27.54 62.63 35.75
C GLY A 238 -27.28 63.63 34.63
N ASN A 239 -28.34 63.78 33.84
CA ASN A 239 -28.76 64.92 33.03
C ASN A 239 -27.87 65.33 31.83
N PHE A 240 -28.11 64.68 30.69
CA PHE A 240 -27.81 65.15 29.33
C PHE A 240 -28.91 64.52 28.45
N GLY A 241 -29.90 65.23 27.89
CA GLY A 241 -29.83 66.37 26.98
C GLY A 241 -30.64 65.95 25.73
N GLY A 242 -31.89 66.41 25.61
CA GLY A 242 -32.90 65.88 24.68
C GLY A 242 -32.53 65.87 23.19
N VAL A 243 -31.58 66.71 22.76
CA VAL A 243 -31.07 66.77 21.37
C VAL A 243 -30.07 65.65 21.06
N LEU A 244 -29.29 65.21 22.05
CA LEU A 244 -28.40 64.06 21.91
C LEU A 244 -29.22 62.76 21.81
N MET A 245 -30.36 62.71 22.49
CA MET A 245 -31.25 61.56 22.45
C MET A 245 -31.89 61.38 21.06
N GLU A 246 -32.30 62.46 20.39
CA GLU A 246 -32.90 62.41 19.07
C GLU A 246 -31.90 61.98 17.97
N TRP A 247 -30.64 62.43 18.07
CA TRP A 247 -29.54 61.96 17.20
C TRP A 247 -29.14 60.51 17.49
N ILE A 248 -29.03 60.13 18.77
CA ILE A 248 -28.76 58.75 19.18
C ILE A 248 -29.89 57.81 18.73
N ILE A 249 -31.16 58.24 18.81
CA ILE A 249 -32.32 57.47 18.36
C ILE A 249 -32.31 57.31 16.84
N CYS A 250 -32.07 58.37 16.05
CA CYS A 250 -31.99 58.29 14.58
C CYS A 250 -30.82 57.44 14.08
N GLU A 251 -29.63 57.58 14.69
CA GLU A 251 -28.43 56.81 14.30
C GLU A 251 -28.50 55.35 14.80
N GLN A 252 -29.19 55.10 15.93
CA GLN A 252 -29.56 53.74 16.34
C GLN A 252 -30.61 53.13 15.43
N ASP A 253 -31.58 53.88 14.90
CA ASP A 253 -32.60 53.35 14.00
C ASP A 253 -32.01 52.89 12.66
N GLU A 254 -31.12 53.70 12.06
CA GLU A 254 -30.48 53.34 10.80
C GLU A 254 -29.55 52.12 10.94
N ARG A 255 -28.86 52.02 12.09
CA ARG A 255 -28.03 50.86 12.45
C ARG A 255 -28.88 49.62 12.73
N VAL A 256 -30.02 49.77 13.40
CA VAL A 256 -30.99 48.69 13.66
C VAL A 256 -31.57 48.18 12.35
N GLN A 257 -31.88 49.06 11.39
CA GLN A 257 -32.33 48.66 10.06
C GLN A 257 -31.24 47.90 9.28
N LYS A 258 -30.00 48.37 9.31
CA LYS A 258 -28.85 47.68 8.69
C LYS A 258 -28.60 46.30 9.32
N LEU A 259 -28.74 46.17 10.64
CA LEU A 259 -28.63 44.89 11.36
C LEU A 259 -29.76 43.92 11.00
N ARG A 260 -31.02 44.38 10.96
CA ARG A 260 -32.15 43.54 10.50
C ARG A 260 -31.94 43.04 9.06
N ARG A 261 -31.49 43.92 8.16
CA ARG A 261 -31.20 43.56 6.77
C ARG A 261 -30.07 42.54 6.67
N LEU A 262 -29.05 42.65 7.52
CA LEU A 262 -27.96 41.67 7.62
C LEU A 262 -28.47 40.31 8.11
N GLU A 263 -29.34 40.29 9.11
CA GLU A 263 -29.96 39.07 9.63
C GLU A 263 -30.86 38.39 8.59
N GLU A 264 -31.68 39.16 7.85
CA GLU A 264 -32.48 38.64 6.74
C GLU A 264 -31.60 38.05 5.62
N GLN A 265 -30.53 38.75 5.24
CA GLN A 265 -29.59 38.28 4.23
C GLN A 265 -28.90 36.98 4.69
N LYS A 266 -28.47 36.90 5.96
CA LYS A 266 -27.92 35.68 6.55
C LYS A 266 -28.93 34.53 6.56
N ALA A 267 -30.18 34.80 6.91
CA ALA A 267 -31.25 33.82 6.88
C ALA A 267 -31.48 33.30 5.45
N LYS A 268 -31.51 34.18 4.45
CA LYS A 268 -31.60 33.81 3.02
C LYS A 268 -30.43 32.96 2.55
N VAL A 269 -29.19 33.35 2.90
CA VAL A 269 -27.99 32.58 2.56
C VAL A 269 -28.02 31.19 3.21
N ASN A 270 -28.44 31.09 4.47
CA ASN A 270 -28.58 29.80 5.14
C ASN A 270 -29.67 28.94 4.48
N ALA A 271 -30.83 29.50 4.17
CA ALA A 271 -31.89 28.78 3.47
C ALA A 271 -31.45 28.27 2.09
N LEU A 272 -30.74 29.09 1.31
CA LEU A 272 -30.18 28.70 0.02
C LEU A 272 -29.08 27.63 0.16
N ARG A 273 -28.23 27.71 1.20
CA ARG A 273 -27.23 26.67 1.49
C ARG A 273 -27.88 25.34 1.79
N THR A 274 -28.92 25.30 2.64
CA THR A 274 -29.65 24.06 2.93
C THR A 274 -30.25 23.48 1.65
N LYS A 275 -30.79 24.32 0.76
CA LYS A 275 -31.35 23.90 -0.52
C LYS A 275 -30.28 23.34 -1.47
N VAL A 276 -29.12 23.98 -1.56
CA VAL A 276 -27.98 23.47 -2.35
C VAL A 276 -27.47 22.15 -1.79
N GLN A 277 -27.40 21.99 -0.47
CA GLN A 277 -26.96 20.75 0.16
C GLN A 277 -27.91 19.59 -0.15
N HIS A 278 -29.22 19.81 -0.06
CA HIS A 278 -30.23 18.82 -0.43
C HIS A 278 -30.20 18.48 -1.94
N LEU A 279 -29.92 19.46 -2.80
CA LEU A 279 -29.78 19.21 -4.25
C LEU A 279 -28.48 18.49 -4.58
N ALA A 280 -27.39 18.73 -3.84
CA ALA A 280 -26.10 18.07 -4.02
C ALA A 280 -26.15 16.57 -3.70
N GLU A 281 -27.04 16.13 -2.82
CA GLU A 281 -27.29 14.70 -2.57
C GLU A 281 -27.87 13.96 -3.80
N ASN A 282 -28.47 14.71 -4.74
CA ASN A 282 -29.03 14.19 -5.98
C ASN A 282 -28.20 14.59 -7.22
N ASP A 283 -26.94 15.00 -7.02
CA ASP A 283 -26.05 15.31 -8.13
C ASP A 283 -25.78 14.04 -8.96
N PRO A 284 -26.11 14.03 -10.27
CA PRO A 284 -25.91 12.88 -11.13
C PRO A 284 -24.47 12.34 -11.12
N ALA A 285 -23.47 13.22 -11.02
CA ALA A 285 -22.07 12.81 -11.00
C ALA A 285 -21.67 12.13 -9.68
N ILE A 286 -22.29 12.54 -8.56
CA ILE A 286 -22.07 11.90 -7.25
C ILE A 286 -22.75 10.54 -7.22
N LEU A 287 -23.98 10.44 -7.76
CA LEU A 287 -24.71 9.18 -7.88
C LEU A 287 -23.96 8.18 -8.77
N GLU A 288 -23.46 8.59 -9.92
CA GLU A 288 -22.67 7.74 -10.82
C GLU A 288 -21.38 7.22 -10.15
N GLU A 289 -20.69 8.09 -9.41
CA GLU A 289 -19.51 7.67 -8.63
C GLU A 289 -19.86 6.72 -7.48
N LEU A 290 -21.02 6.90 -6.86
CA LEU A 290 -21.53 6.01 -5.82
C LEU A 290 -21.88 4.64 -6.41
N GLU A 291 -22.62 4.61 -7.51
CA GLU A 291 -22.96 3.39 -8.26
C GLU A 291 -21.72 2.62 -8.68
N ARG A 292 -20.69 3.33 -9.18
CA ARG A 292 -19.41 2.70 -9.55
C ARG A 292 -18.73 2.04 -8.35
N LYS A 293 -18.73 2.70 -7.19
CA LYS A 293 -18.15 2.13 -5.95
C LYS A 293 -18.95 0.93 -5.45
N VAL A 294 -20.28 1.02 -5.46
CA VAL A 294 -21.16 -0.08 -5.07
C VAL A 294 -20.95 -1.28 -5.98
N ARG A 295 -20.87 -1.06 -7.31
CA ARG A 295 -20.56 -2.11 -8.29
C ARG A 295 -19.22 -2.77 -8.04
N MET A 296 -18.17 -2.00 -7.80
CA MET A 296 -16.85 -2.54 -7.48
C MET A 296 -16.85 -3.35 -6.16
N ALA A 297 -17.59 -2.88 -5.15
CA ALA A 297 -17.72 -3.58 -3.88
C ALA A 297 -18.48 -4.90 -4.05
N LYS A 298 -19.57 -4.89 -4.82
CA LYS A 298 -20.36 -6.07 -5.17
C LYS A 298 -19.51 -7.10 -5.93
N GLU A 299 -18.84 -6.71 -7.01
CA GLU A 299 -17.93 -7.60 -7.75
C GLU A 299 -16.82 -8.19 -6.87
N GLY A 300 -16.29 -7.40 -5.91
CA GLY A 300 -15.31 -7.87 -4.95
C GLY A 300 -15.86 -8.91 -3.99
N SER A 301 -17.09 -8.70 -3.52
CA SER A 301 -17.81 -9.64 -2.66
C SER A 301 -18.10 -10.95 -3.41
N ASP A 302 -18.62 -10.86 -4.64
CA ASP A 302 -18.97 -12.02 -5.47
C ASP A 302 -17.75 -12.89 -5.75
N ARG A 303 -16.60 -12.28 -6.09
CA ARG A 303 -15.34 -13.01 -6.27
C ARG A 303 -14.86 -13.70 -5.00
N TRP A 304 -15.11 -13.10 -3.84
CA TRP A 304 -14.77 -13.73 -2.57
C TRP A 304 -15.68 -14.94 -2.30
N THR A 305 -16.98 -14.80 -2.55
CA THR A 305 -17.95 -15.91 -2.50
C THR A 305 -17.55 -17.05 -3.45
N ASP A 306 -17.16 -16.75 -4.70
CA ASP A 306 -16.66 -17.73 -5.67
C ASP A 306 -15.44 -18.51 -5.15
N ASN A 307 -14.50 -17.81 -4.50
CA ASN A 307 -13.31 -18.43 -3.93
C ASN A 307 -13.66 -19.38 -2.78
N VAL A 308 -14.63 -19.00 -1.95
CA VAL A 308 -15.12 -19.83 -0.83
C VAL A 308 -15.75 -21.12 -1.37
N TYR A 309 -16.64 -21.02 -2.36
CA TYR A 309 -17.25 -22.20 -2.99
C TYR A 309 -16.22 -23.07 -3.72
N THR A 310 -15.27 -22.46 -4.44
CA THR A 310 -14.19 -23.19 -5.12
C THR A 310 -13.33 -23.97 -4.11
N LEU A 311 -12.98 -23.34 -2.98
CA LEU A 311 -12.23 -23.99 -1.91
C LEU A 311 -13.02 -25.15 -1.31
N LYS A 312 -14.30 -24.95 -1.02
CA LYS A 312 -15.20 -26.00 -0.52
C LYS A 312 -15.23 -27.19 -1.47
N SER A 313 -15.50 -26.97 -2.76
CA SER A 313 -15.52 -28.02 -3.79
C SER A 313 -14.19 -28.76 -3.89
N TRP A 314 -13.07 -28.03 -3.79
CA TRP A 314 -11.73 -28.65 -3.80
C TRP A 314 -11.50 -29.54 -2.57
N VAL A 315 -11.87 -29.08 -1.37
CA VAL A 315 -11.72 -29.86 -0.13
C VAL A 315 -12.55 -31.13 -0.20
N VAL A 316 -13.83 -31.04 -0.60
CA VAL A 316 -14.72 -32.18 -0.80
C VAL A 316 -14.08 -33.20 -1.76
N LYS A 317 -13.62 -32.73 -2.94
CA LYS A 317 -13.03 -33.60 -3.96
C LYS A 317 -11.71 -34.24 -3.52
N LYS A 318 -10.88 -33.52 -2.75
CA LYS A 318 -9.53 -33.99 -2.39
C LYS A 318 -9.50 -34.85 -1.14
N ARG A 319 -10.42 -34.61 -0.20
CA ARG A 319 -10.48 -35.29 1.10
C ARG A 319 -11.62 -36.30 1.21
N GLY A 320 -12.57 -36.29 0.27
CA GLY A 320 -13.73 -37.20 0.28
C GLY A 320 -14.71 -36.94 1.42
N VAL A 321 -14.76 -35.71 1.92
CA VAL A 321 -15.57 -35.30 3.09
C VAL A 321 -16.87 -34.67 2.60
N GLU A 322 -17.96 -34.85 3.34
CA GLU A 322 -19.25 -34.24 3.00
C GLU A 322 -19.20 -32.70 3.08
N GLY A 323 -19.92 -32.04 2.16
CA GLY A 323 -19.92 -30.58 2.05
C GLY A 323 -20.34 -29.85 3.33
N LYS A 324 -21.29 -30.41 4.09
CA LYS A 324 -21.78 -29.85 5.37
C LYS A 324 -20.70 -29.83 6.45
N GLU A 325 -19.82 -30.82 6.44
CA GLU A 325 -18.72 -30.88 7.41
C GLU A 325 -17.64 -29.85 7.06
N VAL A 326 -17.40 -29.62 5.76
CA VAL A 326 -16.52 -28.55 5.26
C VAL A 326 -17.07 -27.16 5.61
N ASP A 327 -18.39 -26.95 5.51
CA ASP A 327 -19.04 -25.71 5.93
C ASP A 327 -18.80 -25.43 7.42
N LYS A 328 -18.96 -26.47 8.26
CA LYS A 328 -18.68 -26.38 9.70
C LYS A 328 -17.21 -26.05 9.99
N TRP A 329 -16.26 -26.60 9.24
CA TRP A 329 -14.84 -26.30 9.40
C TRP A 329 -14.46 -24.88 8.97
N LEU A 330 -15.06 -24.41 7.88
CA LEU A 330 -14.82 -23.07 7.32
C LEU A 330 -15.68 -21.99 7.99
N GLY A 331 -16.64 -22.38 8.84
CA GLY A 331 -17.58 -21.45 9.49
C GLY A 331 -18.56 -20.81 8.50
N ILE A 332 -18.85 -21.49 7.39
CA ILE A 332 -19.83 -21.02 6.39
C ILE A 332 -21.22 -21.24 6.98
N LYS A 333 -22.00 -20.18 7.06
CA LYS A 333 -23.40 -20.23 7.51
C LYS A 333 -24.32 -20.62 6.35
N ASP A 334 -25.52 -21.09 6.67
CA ASP A 334 -26.51 -21.53 5.67
C ASP A 334 -27.07 -20.37 4.82
N ASP A 335 -26.98 -19.13 5.31
CA ASP A 335 -27.38 -17.89 4.63
C ASP A 335 -26.25 -17.27 3.78
N PHE A 336 -25.13 -17.98 3.64
CA PHE A 336 -23.99 -17.50 2.86
C PHE A 336 -24.24 -17.64 1.36
N ASP A 337 -24.51 -16.52 0.70
CA ASP A 337 -24.73 -16.45 -0.75
C ASP A 337 -24.21 -15.12 -1.36
N TYR A 338 -24.39 -14.95 -2.67
CA TYR A 338 -24.07 -13.72 -3.39
C TYR A 338 -24.86 -12.52 -2.86
N VAL A 339 -24.27 -11.33 -2.98
CA VAL A 339 -24.90 -10.09 -2.52
C VAL A 339 -25.90 -9.64 -3.59
N GLU A 340 -27.20 -9.56 -3.25
CA GLU A 340 -28.25 -9.10 -4.16
C GLU A 340 -28.09 -7.64 -4.60
#